data_AF-A0A2P6FDN1-F1
#
_entry.id   AF-A0A2P6FDN1-F1
#
_cell.length_a   1.000
_cell.length_b   1.000
_cell.length_c   1.000
_cell.angle_alpha   90.00
_cell.angle_beta   90.00
_cell.angle_gamma   90.00
#
_symmetry.space_group_name_H-M   'P 1'
#
loop_
_entity.id
_entity.type
_entity.pdbx_description
1 polymer ?
#
loop_
_entity_poly.entity_id
_entity_poly.type
_entity_poly.pdbx_seq_one_letter_code
_entity_poly.pdbx_strand_id
1 'polypeptide(L)' 'MPDDITNKLLTLYPRVIITPHVGSYTDEAVKNMIETTYENLKEILTTGETKNKI' A
#
# COMPACT_ATOMS: atom_id res chain seq x y z
N MET A 1 -3.02 9.45 13.85
CA MET A 1 -4.24 9.71 14.65
C MET A 1 -5.19 10.54 13.81
N PRO A 2 -6.51 10.28 13.82
CA PRO A 2 -7.46 11.04 12.99
C PRO A 2 -7.43 12.50 13.41
N ASP A 3 -7.15 13.36 12.45
CA ASP A 3 -7.16 14.80 12.58
C ASP A 3 -8.61 15.35 12.51
N ASP A 4 -8.77 16.65 12.75
CA ASP A 4 -10.07 17.32 12.78
C ASP A 4 -10.89 17.12 11.48
N ILE A 5 -10.23 17.02 10.32
CA ILE A 5 -10.90 16.79 9.03
C ILE A 5 -11.40 15.35 8.95
N THR A 6 -10.57 14.38 9.32
CA THR A 6 -10.97 12.96 9.35
C THR A 6 -12.19 12.75 10.25
N ASN A 7 -12.23 13.39 11.42
CA ASN A 7 -13.39 13.31 12.33
C ASN A 7 -14.65 13.91 11.72
N LYS A 8 -14.55 15.06 11.03
CA LYS A 8 -15.69 15.67 10.32
C LYS A 8 -16.20 14.79 9.18
N LEU A 9 -15.33 14.08 8.48
CA LEU A 9 -15.73 13.16 7.41
C LEU A 9 -16.45 11.91 7.95
N LEU A 10 -16.05 11.42 9.13
CA LEU A 10 -16.71 10.29 9.79
C LEU A 10 -18.17 10.58 10.16
N THR A 11 -18.51 11.82 10.56
CA THR A 11 -19.89 12.18 10.91
C THR A 11 -20.84 12.21 9.71
N LEU A 12 -20.32 12.18 8.47
CA LEU A 12 -21.09 12.21 7.24
C LEU A 12 -21.55 10.81 6.77
N TYR A 13 -21.27 9.74 7.50
CA TYR A 13 -21.81 8.41 7.18
C TYR A 13 -23.35 8.45 7.13
N PRO A 14 -24.02 7.84 6.11
CA PRO A 14 -23.47 6.97 5.06
C PRO A 14 -23.05 7.67 3.76
N ARG A 15 -23.10 9.01 3.69
CA ARG A 15 -22.71 9.76 2.47
C ARG A 15 -21.22 9.68 2.18
N VAL A 16 -20.40 9.46 3.22
CA VAL A 16 -18.96 9.24 3.12
C VAL A 16 -18.60 7.92 3.80
N ILE A 17 -17.78 7.11 3.14
CA ILE A 17 -17.24 5.85 3.67
C ILE A 17 -15.72 5.93 3.64
N ILE A 18 -15.10 5.80 4.80
CA ILE A 18 -13.65 5.76 4.95
C ILE A 18 -13.24 4.31 5.17
N THR A 19 -12.27 3.83 4.40
CA THR A 19 -11.65 2.53 4.61
C THR A 19 -10.16 2.72 4.90
N PRO A 20 -9.55 1.91 5.78
CA PRO A 20 -8.18 2.12 6.24
C PRO A 20 -7.15 1.64 5.21
N HIS A 21 -7.12 2.23 4.01
CA HIS A 21 -6.19 1.92 2.92
C HIS A 21 -6.13 0.42 2.57
N VAL A 22 -7.28 -0.25 2.57
CA VAL A 22 -7.39 -1.69 2.28
C VAL A 22 -7.56 -1.99 0.78
N GLY A 23 -7.34 -0.99 -0.08
CA GLY A 23 -7.52 -1.14 -1.53
C GLY A 23 -6.58 -2.17 -2.17
N SER A 24 -5.38 -2.33 -1.62
CA SER A 24 -4.40 -3.35 -2.04
C SER A 24 -4.55 -4.68 -1.32
N TYR A 25 -5.56 -4.84 -0.45
CA TYR A 25 -5.82 -6.08 0.27
C TYR A 25 -6.61 -7.08 -0.60
N THR A 26 -6.04 -7.42 -1.74
CA THR A 26 -6.54 -8.44 -2.67
C THR A 26 -5.47 -9.50 -2.89
N ASP A 27 -5.89 -10.74 -3.17
CA ASP A 27 -4.96 -11.85 -3.39
C ASP A 27 -3.94 -11.54 -4.50
N GLU A 28 -4.41 -10.93 -5.59
CA GLU A 28 -3.59 -10.55 -6.73
C GLU A 28 -2.59 -9.43 -6.40
N ALA A 29 -3.03 -8.36 -5.72
CA ALA A 29 -2.12 -7.27 -5.37
C ALA A 29 -1.04 -7.74 -4.38
N VAL A 30 -1.41 -8.56 -3.39
CA VAL A 30 -0.46 -9.14 -2.44
C VAL A 30 0.56 -10.02 -3.14
N LYS A 31 0.11 -10.90 -4.06
CA LYS A 31 1.00 -11.73 -4.86
C LYS A 31 2.00 -10.89 -5.66
N ASN A 32 1.52 -9.87 -6.38
CA ASN A 32 2.37 -8.99 -7.19
C ASN A 32 3.39 -8.21 -6.35
N MET A 33 3.01 -7.75 -5.15
CA MET A 33 3.93 -7.10 -4.22
C MET A 33 5.04 -8.06 -3.76
N ILE A 34 4.71 -9.31 -3.47
CA ILE A 34 5.69 -10.33 -3.05
C ILE A 34 6.64 -10.68 -4.20
N GLU A 35 6.12 -10.93 -5.40
CA GLU A 35 6.92 -11.25 -6.59
C GLU A 35 7.92 -10.12 -6.90
N THR A 36 7.45 -8.88 -6.94
CA THR A 36 8.30 -7.69 -7.14
C THR A 36 9.38 -7.59 -6.05
N THR A 37 9.04 -7.91 -4.80
CA THR A 37 10.01 -7.88 -3.69
C THR A 37 11.13 -8.90 -3.88
N TYR A 38 10.81 -10.11 -4.36
CA TYR A 38 11.82 -11.12 -4.66
C TYR A 38 12.68 -10.76 -5.86
N GLU A 39 12.11 -10.13 -6.89
CA GLU A 39 12.88 -9.60 -8.01
C GLU A 39 13.84 -8.50 -7.57
N ASN A 40 13.38 -7.52 -6.80
CA ASN A 40 14.23 -6.46 -6.24
C ASN A 40 15.38 -7.04 -5.41
N LEU A 41 15.09 -8.04 -4.56
CA LEU A 41 16.11 -8.70 -3.75
C LEU A 41 17.15 -9.40 -4.64
N LYS A 42 16.70 -10.12 -5.67
CA LYS A 42 17.59 -10.78 -6.62
C LYS A 42 18.47 -9.77 -7.37
N GLU A 43 17.91 -8.65 -7.82
CA GLU A 43 18.65 -7.57 -8.46
C GLU A 43 19.74 -7.03 -7.53
N ILE A 44 19.38 -6.67 -6.29
CA ILE A 44 20.34 -6.19 -5.28
C ILE A 44 21.48 -7.19 -5.05
N LEU A 45 21.17 -8.49 -4.95
CA LEU A 45 22.17 -9.53 -4.71
C LEU A 45 23.11 -9.76 -5.91
N THR A 46 22.66 -9.45 -7.13
CA THR A 46 23.41 -9.77 -8.36
C THR A 46 24.12 -8.55 -8.97
N THR A 47 23.53 -7.37 -8.88
CA THR A 47 24.04 -6.13 -9.49
C THR A 47 24.42 -5.08 -8.46
N GLY A 48 23.96 -5.22 -7.20
CA GLY A 48 24.09 -4.19 -6.17
C GLY A 48 23.06 -3.05 -6.30
N GLU A 49 22.19 -3.07 -7.31
CA GLU A 49 21.20 -2.02 -7.59
C GLU A 49 19.84 -2.62 -7.98
N THR A 50 18.77 -1.85 -7.76
CA THR A 50 17.42 -2.16 -8.24
C THR A 50 16.71 -0.87 -8.62
N LYS A 51 15.77 -0.94 -9.56
CA LYS A 51 14.97 0.21 -10.01
C LYS A 51 14.08 0.79 -8.92
N ASN A 52 13.72 -0.04 -7.94
CA ASN A 52 12.81 0.30 -6.85
C ASN A 52 13.54 0.73 -5.57
N LYS A 53 14.81 1.14 -5.69
CA LYS A 53 15.58 1.72 -4.58
C LYS A 53 14.94 3.04 -4.13
N ILE A 54 14.88 3.25 -2.82
CA ILE A 54 14.40 4.48 -2.19
C ILE A 54 15.56 5.48 -2.05
#